data_AF-A0A813YV07-F1
#
_entry.id   AF-A0A813YV07-F1
#
_cell.length_a   1.000
_cell.length_b   1.000
_cell.length_c   1.000
_cell.angle_alpha   90.00
_cell.angle_beta   90.00
_cell.angle_gamma   90.00
#
_symmetry.space_group_name_H-M   'P 1'
#
loop_
_entity.id
_entity.type
_entity.pdbx_description
1 polymer ?
#
loop_
_entity_poly.entity_id
_entity_poly.type
_entity_poly.pdbx_seq_one_letter_code
_entity_poly.pdbx_strand_id
1 'polypeptide(L)'
;MDEAAKNKLKRFLVNRALCKEESSFRSRIIFRKVKQLYGENVSVIVSASAPLSRDALHFLRIAMDIPIYEIFGQTESSDVCSRNQTDRCAWNEL
;
A
#
# COMPACT_ATOMS: atom_id res chain seq x y z
N MET A 1 -24.57 -7.01 -21.08
CA MET A 1 -23.11 -7.17 -20.89
C MET A 1 -22.89 -8.20 -19.81
N ASP A 2 -22.34 -9.34 -20.21
CA ASP A 2 -22.10 -10.54 -19.39
C ASP A 2 -21.25 -10.23 -18.13
N GLU A 3 -21.61 -10.81 -16.98
CA GLU A 3 -20.89 -10.59 -15.71
C GLU A 3 -19.42 -11.06 -15.77
N ALA A 4 -19.10 -12.04 -16.62
CA ALA A 4 -17.73 -12.48 -16.81
C ALA A 4 -16.86 -11.38 -17.44
N ALA A 5 -17.42 -10.57 -18.34
CA ALA A 5 -16.72 -9.46 -18.98
C ALA A 5 -16.39 -8.34 -17.98
N LYS A 6 -17.31 -8.06 -17.03
CA LYS A 6 -17.09 -7.06 -15.97
C LYS A 6 -15.97 -7.49 -15.02
N ASN A 7 -15.93 -8.77 -14.64
CA ASN A 7 -14.91 -9.28 -13.72
C ASN A 7 -13.51 -9.30 -14.35
N LYS A 8 -13.42 -9.63 -15.65
CA LYS A 8 -12.16 -9.59 -16.42
C LYS A 8 -11.63 -8.16 -16.56
N LEU A 9 -12.51 -7.21 -16.86
CA LEU A 9 -12.16 -5.78 -16.94
C LEU A 9 -11.73 -5.23 -15.58
N LYS A 10 -12.41 -5.62 -14.50
CA LYS A 10 -12.08 -5.20 -13.13
C LYS A 10 -10.67 -5.67 -12.71
N ARG A 11 -10.35 -6.94 -12.98
CA ARG A 11 -9.00 -7.50 -12.74
C ARG A 11 -7.94 -6.79 -13.59
N PHE A 12 -8.25 -6.49 -14.85
CA PHE A 12 -7.36 -5.76 -15.73
C PHE A 12 -7.07 -4.33 -15.24
N LEU A 13 -8.10 -3.62 -14.78
CA LEU A 13 -7.96 -2.27 -14.22
C LEU A 13 -7.16 -2.27 -12.91
N VAL A 14 -7.33 -3.28 -12.05
CA VAL A 14 -6.54 -3.44 -10.83
C VAL A 14 -5.07 -3.71 -11.16
N ASN A 15 -4.76 -4.65 -12.05
CA ASN A 15 -3.37 -4.91 -12.48
C ASN A 15 -2.73 -3.65 -13.10
N ARG A 16 -3.50 -2.89 -13.88
CA ARG A 16 -3.01 -1.64 -14.47
C ARG A 16 -2.80 -0.54 -13.43
N ALA A 17 -3.58 -0.51 -12.36
CA ALA A 17 -3.40 0.43 -11.24
C ALA A 17 -2.22 0.04 -10.34
N LEU A 18 -1.92 -1.27 -10.22
CA LEU A 18 -0.74 -1.75 -9.50
C LEU A 18 0.57 -1.44 -10.23
N CYS A 19 0.56 -1.40 -11.56
CA CYS A 19 1.77 -1.16 -12.37
C CYS A 19 2.08 0.31 -12.67
N LYS A 20 1.20 1.27 -12.33
CA LYS A 20 1.39 2.67 -12.73
C LYS A 20 1.31 3.60 -11.53
N GLU A 21 2.47 4.11 -11.13
CA GLU A 21 2.68 5.10 -10.06
C GLU A 21 2.20 6.51 -10.46
N GLU A 22 1.10 6.60 -11.21
CA GLU A 22 0.57 7.88 -11.74
C GLU A 22 -0.82 8.20 -11.17
N SER A 23 -0.81 9.21 -10.31
CA SER A 23 -1.91 10.05 -9.82
C SER A 23 -2.93 9.41 -8.84
N SER A 24 -2.79 9.89 -7.60
CA SER A 24 -3.62 9.77 -6.38
C SER A 24 -5.16 9.70 -6.57
N PHE A 25 -5.71 10.11 -7.71
CA PHE A 25 -7.17 10.13 -7.92
C PHE A 25 -7.75 8.77 -8.33
N ARG A 26 -7.08 8.00 -9.20
CA ARG A 26 -7.64 6.73 -9.72
C ARG A 26 -7.53 5.60 -8.71
N SER A 27 -6.42 5.51 -8.00
CA SER A 27 -6.22 4.58 -6.88
C SER A 27 -7.23 4.84 -5.76
N ARG A 28 -7.48 6.10 -5.40
CA ARG A 28 -8.47 6.46 -4.36
C ARG A 28 -9.89 6.02 -4.70
N ILE A 29 -10.29 6.05 -5.98
CA ILE A 29 -11.61 5.58 -6.43
C ILE A 29 -11.67 4.05 -6.48
N ILE A 30 -10.64 3.37 -7.01
CA ILE A 30 -10.61 1.91 -7.16
C ILE A 30 -10.53 1.22 -5.78
N PHE A 31 -9.75 1.78 -4.87
CA PHE A 31 -9.52 1.22 -3.52
C PHE A 31 -10.45 1.82 -2.47
N ARG A 32 -11.49 2.57 -2.84
CA ARG A 32 -12.43 3.17 -1.87
C ARG A 32 -13.05 2.13 -0.93
N LYS A 33 -13.38 0.94 -1.45
CA LYS A 33 -13.86 -0.18 -0.63
C LYS A 33 -12.79 -0.71 0.33
N VAL A 34 -11.54 -0.78 -0.11
CA VAL A 34 -10.43 -1.23 0.75
C VAL A 34 -10.17 -0.21 1.85
N LYS A 35 -10.15 1.09 1.52
CA LYS A 35 -10.04 2.16 2.52
C LYS A 35 -11.19 2.16 3.52
N GLN A 36 -12.42 1.92 3.06
CA GLN A 36 -13.59 1.85 3.95
C GLN A 36 -13.51 0.67 4.94
N LEU A 37 -12.86 -0.44 4.59
CA LEU A 37 -12.63 -1.56 5.51
C LEU A 37 -11.65 -1.21 6.64
N TYR A 38 -10.65 -0.38 6.35
CA TYR A 38 -9.65 0.05 7.33
C TYR A 38 -10.06 1.33 8.09
N GLY A 39 -10.98 2.11 7.54
CA GLY A 39 -11.42 3.40 8.07
C GLY A 39 -10.98 4.58 7.20
N GLU A 40 -11.83 5.61 7.09
CA GLU A 40 -11.58 6.75 6.19
C GLU A 40 -10.47 7.71 6.70
N ASN A 41 -10.09 7.60 7.98
CA ASN A 41 -9.16 8.52 8.64
C ASN A 41 -7.81 7.87 9.03
N VAL A 42 -7.39 6.80 8.34
CA VAL A 42 -6.06 6.22 8.58
C VAL A 42 -5.00 7.12 7.95
N SER A 43 -4.11 7.69 8.78
CA SER A 43 -3.04 8.58 8.34
C SER A 43 -1.68 7.88 8.22
N VAL A 44 -1.47 6.81 8.98
CA VAL A 44 -0.19 6.09 9.07
C VAL A 44 -0.44 4.60 9.33
N ILE A 45 0.31 3.74 8.65
CA ILE A 45 0.38 2.30 8.95
C ILE A 45 1.78 1.98 9.46
N VAL A 46 1.86 1.20 10.55
CA VAL A 46 3.12 0.76 11.15
C VAL A 46 3.09 -0.75 11.34
N SER A 47 4.11 -1.45 10.87
CA SER A 47 4.34 -2.88 11.16
C SER A 47 5.60 -3.00 12.01
N ALA A 48 5.52 -3.64 13.19
CA ALA A 48 6.62 -3.66 14.18
C ALA A 48 7.28 -5.04 14.40
N SER A 49 6.63 -6.12 13.93
CA SER A 49 6.90 -7.47 14.43
C SER A 49 7.42 -8.44 13.38
N ALA A 50 6.99 -8.30 12.12
CA ALA A 50 7.34 -9.23 11.06
C ALA A 50 7.74 -8.48 9.79
N PRO A 51 8.80 -8.93 9.08
CA PRO A 51 9.18 -8.37 7.80
C PRO A 51 8.08 -8.65 6.77
N LEU A 52 7.54 -7.61 6.14
CA LEU A 52 6.61 -7.77 5.03
C LEU A 52 7.38 -7.99 3.73
N SER A 53 6.78 -8.76 2.82
CA SER A 53 7.31 -8.86 1.45
C SER A 53 7.21 -7.50 0.75
N ARG A 54 8.20 -7.19 -0.09
CA ARG A 54 8.23 -5.97 -0.92
C ARG A 54 6.95 -5.79 -1.73
N ASP A 55 6.40 -6.88 -2.27
CA ASP A 55 5.17 -6.84 -3.06
C ASP A 55 3.94 -6.46 -2.21
N ALA A 56 3.89 -6.92 -0.95
CA ALA A 56 2.81 -6.59 -0.03
C ALA A 56 2.86 -5.12 0.39
N LEU A 57 4.05 -4.59 0.68
CA LEU A 57 4.26 -3.17 0.97
C LEU A 57 3.87 -2.29 -0.21
N HIS A 58 4.27 -2.68 -1.43
CA HIS A 58 3.93 -1.97 -2.65
C HIS A 58 2.40 -1.96 -2.89
N PHE A 59 1.73 -3.10 -2.67
CA PHE A 59 0.27 -3.18 -2.74
C PHE A 59 -0.41 -2.26 -1.73
N LEU A 60 -0.03 -2.34 -0.45
CA LEU A 60 -0.63 -1.50 0.59
C LEU A 60 -0.41 -0.01 0.31
N ARG A 61 0.77 0.35 -0.22
CA ARG A 61 1.10 1.73 -0.57
C ARG A 61 0.20 2.28 -1.66
N ILE A 62 -0.02 1.51 -2.74
CA ILE A 62 -0.93 1.89 -3.82
C ILE A 62 -2.38 1.93 -3.35
N ALA A 63 -2.78 0.98 -2.49
CA ALA A 63 -4.14 0.89 -1.98
C ALA A 63 -4.51 2.04 -1.04
N MET A 64 -3.59 2.41 -0.14
CA MET A 64 -3.88 3.30 0.98
C MET A 64 -3.43 4.74 0.75
N ASP A 65 -2.44 5.00 -0.13
CA ASP A 65 -1.93 6.35 -0.45
C ASP A 65 -1.43 7.11 0.81
N ILE A 66 -0.89 6.38 1.78
CA ILE A 66 -0.38 6.88 3.06
C ILE A 66 1.01 6.30 3.36
N PRO A 67 1.83 6.96 4.18
CA PRO A 67 3.14 6.43 4.58
C PRO A 67 2.99 5.14 5.40
N ILE A 68 3.83 4.16 5.07
CA ILE A 68 3.93 2.87 5.77
C ILE A 68 5.33 2.77 6.37
N TYR A 69 5.39 2.45 7.66
CA TYR A 69 6.64 2.28 8.39
C TYR A 69 6.83 0.81 8.78
N GLU A 70 7.94 0.23 8.39
CA GLU A 70 8.41 -1.03 8.94
C GLU A 70 9.37 -0.74 10.07
N ILE A 71 8.96 -1.12 11.26
CA ILE A 71 9.68 -1.00 12.50
C ILE A 71 10.09 -2.41 12.91
N PHE A 72 11.32 -2.56 13.36
CA PHE A 72 11.79 -3.78 13.98
C PHE A 72 12.21 -3.44 15.39
N GLY A 73 11.53 -4.05 16.36
CA GLY A 73 11.86 -3.97 17.77
C GLY A 73 12.00 -5.37 18.35
N GLN A 74 12.92 -5.52 19.30
CA GLN A 74 13.03 -6.73 20.11
C GLN A 74 12.79 -6.35 21.57
N THR A 75 12.13 -7.23 22.32
CA THR A 75 11.89 -7.04 23.75
C THR A 75 13.20 -6.92 24.55
N GLU A 76 14.27 -7.52 24.05
CA GLU A 76 15.60 -7.51 24.67
C GLU A 76 16.30 -6.14 24.63
N SER A 77 15.90 -5.27 23.70
CA SER A 77 16.49 -3.94 23.55
C SER A 77 15.60 -2.80 24.05
N SER A 78 14.41 -3.11 24.60
CA SER A 78 13.45 -2.12 25.14
C SER A 78 13.04 -0.98 24.20
N ASP A 79 13.45 -1.02 22.91
CA ASP A 79 13.38 0.11 22.00
C ASP A 79 13.30 -0.30 20.52
N VAL A 80 13.02 0.68 19.66
CA VAL A 80 13.01 0.50 18.20
C VAL A 80 14.43 0.40 17.67
N CYS A 81 14.85 -0.78 17.19
CA CYS A 81 16.21 -1.00 16.67
C CYS A 81 16.37 -0.59 15.21
N SER A 82 15.32 -0.70 14.40
CA SER A 82 15.39 -0.32 12.99
C SER A 82 14.05 0.20 12.50
N ARG A 83 14.10 1.27 11.70
CA ARG A 83 12.93 1.91 11.09
C ARG A 83 13.21 2.08 9.60
N ASN A 84 12.64 1.19 8.79
CA ASN A 84 12.60 1.38 7.35
C ASN A 84 11.35 2.18 7.01
N GLN A 85 11.56 3.49 6.81
CA GLN A 85 10.59 4.32 6.14
C GLN A 85 10.70 4.03 4.65
N THR A 86 9.71 3.32 4.10
CA THR A 86 9.65 3.14 2.65
C THR A 86 9.08 4.44 2.08
N ASP A 87 9.93 5.45 1.99
CA ASP A 87 9.57 6.77 1.48
C ASP A 87 8.94 6.65 0.10
N ARG A 88 8.05 7.61 -0.20
CA ARG A 88 7.55 7.89 -1.56
C ARG A 88 8.70 7.63 -2.52
N CYS A 89 8.49 6.77 -3.51
CA CYS A 89 9.49 6.39 -4.46
C CYS A 89 9.97 7.70 -5.07
N ALA A 90 11.15 8.13 -4.66
CA ALA A 90 11.96 9.04 -5.43
C ALA A 90 12.44 8.22 -6.63
N TRP A 91 11.55 8.01 -7.60
CA TRP A 91 11.94 7.61 -8.96
C TRP A 91 12.46 8.83 -9.77
N ASN A 92 12.83 9.93 -9.09
CA ASN A 92 13.36 11.16 -9.67
C ASN A 92 14.79 11.47 -9.20
N GLU A 93 15.59 10.47 -8.84
CA GLU A 93 17.05 10.60 -8.74
C GLU A 93 17.73 9.38 -9.40
N LEU A 94 17.52 9.22 -10.71
CA LEU A 94 18.45 8.65 -11.69
C LEU A 94 18.23 9.32 -13.05
#